data_AF-A0A5N9HI58-F1
#
_entry.id   AF-A0A5N9HI58-F1
#
_cell.length_a   1.000
_cell.length_b   1.000
_cell.length_c   1.000
_cell.angle_alpha   90.00
_cell.angle_beta   90.00
_cell.angle_gamma   90.00
#
_symmetry.space_group_name_H-M   'P 1'
#
loop_
_entity.id
_entity.type
_entity.pdbx_description
1 polymer ?
#
loop_
_entity_poly.entity_id
_entity_poly.type
_entity_poly.pdbx_seq_one_letter_code
_entity_poly.pdbx_strand_id
1 'polypeptide(L)'
;MSPAKSNLINSISLIAMGLWGYVEVSSITALIPVIFGILLLICYVISSNKPDLNKIVAHIAVLLTFIILLSLIGMRLPKSLDDGGLGLLRLLVMIGTSTLAIGLFVKSFIDVRRK
;
A
#
# COMPACT_ATOMS: atom_id res chain seq x y z
N MET A 1 7.15 13.05 7.61
CA MET A 1 7.38 11.59 7.57
C MET A 1 8.24 11.26 6.35
N SER A 2 9.18 10.31 6.46
CA SER A 2 9.97 9.89 5.29
C SER A 2 9.18 8.89 4.41
N PRO A 3 9.48 8.80 3.10
CA PRO A 3 8.79 7.86 2.20
C PRO A 3 8.90 6.41 2.66
N ALA A 4 10.08 5.99 3.13
CA ALA A 4 10.31 4.64 3.64
C ALA A 4 9.39 4.30 4.83
N LYS A 5 9.24 5.22 5.79
CA LYS A 5 8.32 5.02 6.93
C LYS A 5 6.85 4.93 6.47
N SER A 6 6.49 5.70 5.45
CA SER A 6 5.14 5.71 4.87
C SER A 6 4.84 4.40 4.14
N ASN A 7 5.81 3.92 3.37
CA ASN A 7 5.75 2.62 2.72
C ASN A 7 5.64 1.47 3.73
N LEU A 8 6.38 1.53 4.84
CA LEU A 8 6.26 0.58 5.93
C LEU A 8 4.84 0.57 6.52
N ILE A 9 4.31 1.74 6.88
CA ILE A 9 2.93 1.85 7.40
C ILE A 9 1.93 1.29 6.39
N ASN A 10 2.08 1.61 5.11
CA ASN A 10 1.17 1.11 4.08
C ASN A 10 1.27 -0.41 3.91
N SER A 11 2.49 -0.97 3.92
CA SER A 11 2.70 -2.41 3.82
C SER A 11 2.05 -3.17 4.97
N ILE A 12 2.24 -2.71 6.21
CA ILE A 12 1.64 -3.30 7.41
C ILE A 12 0.12 -3.19 7.37
N SER A 13 -0.41 -2.02 6.99
CA SER A 13 -1.85 -1.79 6.81
C SER A 13 -2.45 -2.81 5.83
N LEU A 14 -1.86 -2.95 4.64
CA LEU A 14 -2.33 -3.88 3.61
C LEU A 14 -2.26 -5.34 4.06
N ILE A 15 -1.19 -5.75 4.77
CA ILE A 15 -1.06 -7.12 5.31
C ILE A 15 -2.12 -7.37 6.37
N ALA A 16 -2.20 -6.53 7.41
CA ALA A 16 -3.10 -6.74 8.54
C ALA A 16 -4.57 -6.73 8.10
N MET A 17 -4.94 -5.74 7.28
CA MET A 17 -6.30 -5.58 6.78
C MET A 17 -6.64 -6.64 5.72
N GLY A 18 -5.69 -7.03 4.87
CA GLY A 18 -5.90 -8.14 3.92
C GLY A 18 -6.14 -9.48 4.62
N LEU A 19 -5.33 -9.80 5.64
CA LEU A 19 -5.48 -11.03 6.42
C LEU A 19 -6.78 -11.06 7.22
N TRP A 20 -7.15 -9.96 7.89
CA TRP A 20 -8.47 -9.84 8.53
C TRP A 20 -9.56 -10.14 7.49
N GLY A 21 -9.46 -9.54 6.32
CA GLY A 21 -10.41 -9.79 5.24
C GLY A 21 -10.55 -11.22 4.80
N TYR A 22 -9.44 -11.93 4.70
CA TYR A 22 -9.48 -13.33 4.38
C TYR A 22 -10.20 -14.14 5.47
N VAL A 23 -9.95 -13.88 6.76
CA VAL A 23 -10.62 -14.57 7.87
C VAL A 23 -12.13 -14.33 7.85
N GLU A 24 -12.57 -13.11 7.54
CA GLU A 24 -13.98 -12.72 7.56
C GLU A 24 -14.78 -13.28 6.37
N VAL A 25 -14.24 -13.17 5.15
CA VAL A 25 -14.99 -13.53 3.93
C VAL A 25 -14.50 -14.82 3.27
N SER A 26 -13.46 -15.46 3.79
CA SER A 26 -12.85 -16.71 3.28
C SER A 26 -12.59 -16.71 1.76
N SER A 27 -12.30 -15.53 1.20
CA SER A 27 -12.10 -15.34 -0.23
C SER A 27 -10.63 -15.15 -0.57
N ILE A 28 -10.12 -15.94 -1.52
CA ILE A 28 -8.72 -15.83 -2.00
C ILE A 28 -8.43 -14.42 -2.55
N THR A 29 -9.42 -13.75 -3.14
CA THR A 29 -9.25 -12.37 -3.64
C THR A 29 -8.97 -11.36 -2.52
N ALA A 30 -9.32 -11.66 -1.26
CA ALA A 30 -8.97 -10.84 -0.11
C ALA A 30 -7.49 -10.90 0.27
N LEU A 31 -6.72 -11.84 -0.30
CA LEU A 31 -5.26 -11.95 -0.09
C LEU A 31 -4.45 -11.08 -1.05
N ILE A 32 -5.06 -10.49 -2.08
CA ILE A 32 -4.36 -9.58 -3.01
C ILE A 32 -3.67 -8.42 -2.27
N PRO A 33 -4.33 -7.70 -1.35
CA PRO A 33 -3.68 -6.68 -0.52
C PRO A 33 -2.50 -7.23 0.30
N VAL A 34 -2.59 -8.47 0.81
CA VAL A 34 -1.51 -9.10 1.58
C VAL A 34 -0.26 -9.28 0.72
N ILE A 35 -0.42 -9.80 -0.50
CA ILE A 35 0.69 -10.00 -1.44
C ILE A 35 1.36 -8.66 -1.75
N PHE A 36 0.58 -7.62 -2.07
CA PHE A 36 1.13 -6.29 -2.31
C PHE A 36 1.81 -5.70 -1.07
N GLY A 37 1.23 -5.89 0.10
CA GLY A 37 1.83 -5.48 1.36
C GLY A 37 3.19 -6.15 1.59
N ILE A 38 3.33 -7.45 1.32
CA ILE A 38 4.61 -8.17 1.42
C ILE A 38 5.63 -7.60 0.43
N LEU A 39 5.24 -7.37 -0.83
CA LEU A 39 6.13 -6.78 -1.84
C LEU A 39 6.63 -5.39 -1.42
N LEU A 40 5.74 -4.54 -0.90
CA LEU A 40 6.09 -3.22 -0.39
C LEU A 40 6.99 -3.30 0.86
N LEU A 41 6.77 -4.28 1.72
CA LEU A 41 7.64 -4.52 2.89
C LEU A 41 9.04 -4.94 2.44
N ILE A 42 9.16 -5.79 1.42
CA ILE A 42 10.44 -6.14 0.80
C ILE A 42 11.12 -4.88 0.25
N CYS A 43 10.40 -4.00 -0.46
CA CYS A 43 10.94 -2.72 -0.91
C CYS A 43 11.47 -1.87 0.26
N TYR A 44 10.76 -1.83 1.39
CA TYR A 44 11.23 -1.14 2.59
C TYR A 44 12.53 -1.76 3.15
N VAL A 45 12.60 -3.08 3.26
CA VAL A 45 13.79 -3.79 3.78
C VAL A 45 15.00 -3.55 2.86
N ILE A 46 14.84 -3.65 1.54
CA ILE A 46 15.92 -3.40 0.59
C ILE A 46 16.39 -1.95 0.67
N SER A 47 15.46 -0.98 0.66
CA SER A 47 15.78 0.45 0.77
C SER A 47 16.52 0.78 2.07
N SER A 48 16.18 0.10 3.18
CA SER A 48 16.82 0.31 4.49
C SER A 48 18.22 -0.28 4.59
N ASN A 49 18.49 -1.41 3.92
CA ASN A 49 19.79 -2.10 3.97
C ASN A 49 20.74 -1.72 2.84
N LYS A 50 20.22 -1.23 1.71
CA LYS A 50 20.99 -0.90 0.50
C LYS A 50 20.62 0.49 -0.02
N PRO A 51 21.15 1.57 0.60
CA PRO A 51 20.82 2.94 0.24
C PRO A 51 21.16 3.28 -1.23
N ASP A 52 22.16 2.62 -1.82
CA ASP A 52 22.55 2.82 -3.22
C ASP A 52 21.43 2.45 -4.22
N LEU A 53 20.53 1.54 -3.84
CA LEU A 53 19.40 1.11 -4.67
C LEU A 53 18.12 1.93 -4.42
N ASN A 54 18.15 2.89 -3.49
CA ASN A 54 16.96 3.56 -2.99
C ASN A 54 16.15 4.27 -4.10
N LYS A 55 16.82 4.83 -5.12
CA LYS A 55 16.12 5.48 -6.26
C LYS A 55 15.23 4.51 -7.04
N ILE A 56 15.79 3.35 -7.40
CA ILE A 56 15.09 2.32 -8.19
C ILE A 56 13.98 1.70 -7.34
N VAL A 57 14.31 1.32 -6.11
CA VAL A 57 13.35 0.70 -5.18
C VAL A 57 12.19 1.63 -4.86
N ALA A 58 12.41 2.94 -4.73
CA ALA A 58 11.33 3.91 -4.53
C ALA A 58 10.37 4.01 -5.73
N HIS A 59 10.88 3.92 -6.97
CA HIS A 59 10.03 3.90 -8.17
C HIS A 59 9.22 2.60 -8.26
N ILE A 60 9.81 1.46 -7.93
CA ILE A 60 9.10 0.18 -7.86
C ILE A 60 8.00 0.25 -6.78
N ALA A 61 8.33 0.76 -5.59
CA ALA A 61 7.38 0.84 -4.48
C ALA A 61 6.20 1.77 -4.78
N VAL A 62 6.42 2.94 -5.38
CA VAL A 62 5.33 3.85 -5.75
C VAL A 62 4.45 3.25 -6.85
N LEU A 63 5.03 2.54 -7.82
CA LEU A 63 4.27 1.84 -8.87
C LEU A 63 3.41 0.73 -8.30
N LEU A 64 3.96 -0.12 -7.44
CA LEU A 64 3.20 -1.15 -6.73
C LEU A 64 2.07 -0.55 -5.90
N THR A 65 2.34 0.55 -5.20
CA THR A 65 1.34 1.26 -4.40
C THR A 65 0.23 1.84 -5.28
N PHE A 66 0.56 2.35 -6.46
CA PHE A 66 -0.42 2.85 -7.41
C PHE A 66 -1.30 1.73 -7.98
N ILE A 67 -0.72 0.59 -8.35
CA ILE A 67 -1.46 -0.57 -8.87
C ILE A 67 -2.44 -1.11 -7.83
N ILE A 68 -2.01 -1.27 -6.56
CA ILE A 68 -2.92 -1.75 -5.51
C ILE A 68 -4.02 -0.73 -5.23
N LEU A 69 -3.72 0.57 -5.22
CA LEU A 69 -4.73 1.61 -5.03
C LEU A 69 -5.81 1.56 -6.12
N LEU A 70 -5.42 1.43 -7.39
CA LEU A 70 -6.36 1.27 -8.50
C LEU A 70 -7.19 -0.01 -8.35
N SER A 71 -6.58 -1.11 -7.90
CA SER A 71 -7.29 -2.38 -7.67
C SER A 71 -8.30 -2.27 -6.53
N LEU A 72 -7.94 -1.58 -5.43
CA LEU A 72 -8.83 -1.34 -4.29
C LEU A 72 -10.02 -0.45 -4.69
N ILE A 73 -9.79 0.62 -5.45
CA ILE A 73 -10.86 1.53 -5.89
C ILE A 73 -11.71 0.91 -7.00
N GLY A 74 -11.09 0.29 -8.00
CA GLY A 74 -11.80 -0.20 -9.19
C GLY A 74 -12.57 -1.50 -8.95
N MET A 75 -12.03 -2.41 -8.14
CA MET A 75 -12.64 -3.74 -7.96
C MET A 75 -13.27 -3.92 -6.58
N ARG A 76 -12.62 -3.43 -5.51
CA ARG A 76 -13.07 -3.73 -4.14
C ARG A 76 -14.09 -2.73 -3.61
N LEU A 77 -13.95 -1.45 -3.96
CA LEU A 77 -14.81 -0.37 -3.47
C LEU A 77 -16.29 -0.52 -3.85
N PRO A 78 -16.67 -0.85 -5.10
CA PRO A 78 -18.09 -1.02 -5.44
C PRO A 78 -18.74 -2.10 -4.57
N LYS A 79 -18.09 -3.26 -4.46
CA LYS A 79 -18.58 -4.38 -3.65
C LYS A 79 -18.69 -4.01 -2.16
N SER A 80 -17.71 -3.30 -1.61
CA SER A 80 -17.74 -2.89 -0.20
C SER A 80 -18.72 -1.76 0.09
N LEU A 81 -19.15 -0.98 -0.91
CA LEU A 81 -20.24 -0.01 -0.75
C LEU A 81 -21.59 -0.71 -0.66
N ASP A 82 -21.79 -1.76 -1.47
CA ASP A 82 -23.01 -2.57 -1.43
C ASP A 82 -23.12 -3.36 -0.12
N ASP A 83 -22.01 -3.99 0.31
CA ASP A 83 -21.96 -4.81 1.53
C ASP A 83 -21.96 -3.94 2.83
N GLY A 84 -21.38 -2.74 2.76
CA GLY A 84 -21.25 -1.83 3.91
C GLY A 84 -20.42 -2.37 5.08
N GLY A 85 -20.63 -1.81 6.26
CA GLY A 85 -20.10 -2.31 7.54
C GLY A 85 -18.57 -2.26 7.71
N LEU A 86 -18.04 -3.24 8.45
CA LEU A 86 -16.60 -3.31 8.80
C LEU A 86 -15.70 -3.53 7.57
N GLY A 87 -16.20 -4.23 6.55
CA GLY A 87 -15.48 -4.44 5.29
C GLY A 87 -15.18 -3.13 4.56
N LEU A 88 -16.12 -2.17 4.57
CA LEU A 88 -15.93 -0.83 4.02
C LEU A 88 -14.91 -0.02 4.82
N LEU A 89 -15.02 -0.02 6.15
CA LEU A 89 -14.07 0.72 7.02
C LEU A 89 -12.64 0.23 6.78
N ARG A 90 -12.44 -1.08 6.73
CA ARG A 90 -11.15 -1.70 6.43
C ARG A 90 -10.60 -1.26 5.07
N LEU A 91 -11.46 -1.23 4.05
CA LEU A 91 -11.08 -0.80 2.72
C LEU A 91 -10.66 0.69 2.71
N LEU A 92 -11.39 1.55 3.41
CA LEU A 92 -11.06 2.96 3.53
C LEU A 92 -9.69 3.16 4.21
N VAL A 93 -9.35 2.35 5.22
CA VAL A 93 -8.02 2.36 5.84
C VAL A 93 -6.94 2.03 4.81
N MET A 94 -7.11 0.95 4.02
CA MET A 94 -6.13 0.56 3.00
C MET A 94 -5.97 1.59 1.88
N ILE A 95 -7.08 2.19 1.42
CA ILE A 95 -7.07 3.27 0.42
C ILE A 95 -6.40 4.52 1.00
N GLY A 96 -6.71 4.87 2.24
CA GLY A 96 -6.14 6.01 2.95
C GLY A 96 -4.63 5.89 3.09
N THR A 97 -4.13 4.77 3.60
CA THR A 97 -2.68 4.55 3.75
C THR A 97 -1.95 4.51 2.42
N SER A 98 -2.56 3.94 1.37
CA SER A 98 -1.97 3.89 0.03
C SER A 98 -1.89 5.27 -0.62
N THR A 99 -2.95 6.06 -0.51
CA THR A 99 -3.00 7.44 -1.00
C THR A 99 -1.95 8.31 -0.29
N LEU A 100 -1.86 8.19 1.04
CA LEU A 100 -0.84 8.91 1.83
C LEU A 100 0.58 8.51 1.42
N ALA A 101 0.83 7.21 1.19
CA ALA A 101 2.14 6.74 0.75
C ALA A 101 2.53 7.33 -0.62
N ILE A 102 1.62 7.35 -1.60
CA ILE A 102 1.86 7.98 -2.92
C ILE A 102 2.20 9.46 -2.76
N GLY A 103 1.41 10.22 -1.98
CA GLY A 103 1.67 11.64 -1.76
C GLY A 103 3.06 11.91 -1.17
N LEU A 104 3.51 11.04 -0.26
CA LEU A 104 4.84 11.15 0.37
C LEU A 104 5.98 10.70 -0.56
N PHE A 105 5.76 9.70 -1.43
CA PHE A 105 6.70 9.36 -2.50
C PHE A 105 6.88 10.53 -3.47
N VAL A 106 5.79 11.11 -3.97
CA VAL A 106 5.81 12.26 -4.88
C VAL A 106 6.53 13.44 -4.24
N LYS A 107 6.18 13.77 -2.98
CA LYS A 107 6.87 14.83 -2.23
C LYS A 107 8.38 14.59 -2.17
N SER A 108 8.81 13.38 -1.86
CA SER A 108 10.25 13.07 -1.81
C SER A 108 10.94 13.15 -3.16
N PHE A 109 10.28 12.81 -4.25
CA PHE A 109 10.86 12.99 -5.58
C PHE A 109 11.06 14.46 -5.91
N ILE A 110 10.11 15.32 -5.51
CA ILE A 110 10.23 16.77 -5.65
C ILE A 110 11.36 17.33 -4.78
N ASP A 111 11.42 16.92 -3.50
CA ASP A 111 12.43 17.42 -2.55
C ASP A 111 13.87 17.08 -3.01
N VAL A 112 14.08 15.92 -3.63
CA VAL A 112 15.40 15.54 -4.19
C VAL A 112 15.78 16.40 -5.40
N ARG A 113 14.81 16.89 -6.19
CA ARG A 113 15.07 17.77 -7.34
C ARG A 113 15.27 19.24 -6.96
N ARG A 114 14.83 19.63 -5.76
CA ARG A 114 14.98 20.99 -5.20
C ARG A 114 16.33 21.20 -4.50
N LYS A 115 17.10 20.15 -4.31
CA LYS A 115 18.51 20.19 -3.89
C LYS A 115 19.40 20.23 -5.11
#